data_AF-A0A838VQZ8-F1
#
_entry.id   AF-A0A838VQZ8-F1
#
_cell.length_a   1.000
_cell.length_b   1.000
_cell.length_c   1.000
_cell.angle_alpha   90.00
_cell.angle_beta   90.00
_cell.angle_gamma   90.00
#
_symmetry.space_group_name_H-M   'P 1'
#
loop_
_entity.id
_entity.type
_entity.pdbx_description
1 polymer ?
#
loop_
_entity_poly.entity_id
_entity_poly.type
_entity_poly.pdbx_seq_one_letter_code
_entity_poly.pdbx_strand_id
1 'polypeptide(L)'
;MGFSRLKLIPVSGSDVVKQKPPGKWEVYEQILQVPYYIVFSRYTNRIRAFTLIESRYQEITIDPNQPQVWIPQIELGLGLWQGEYEQVNRLWLRWYDANGNWVLTDTEQALQRADEAIRQTDEATRRADEAEALLEQQRRENERLLERLRQLEG
;
A
#
# COMPACT_ATOMS: atom_id res chain seq x y z
N MET A 1 10.70 62.59 -61.38
CA MET A 1 10.83 61.22 -61.96
C MET A 1 11.84 60.49 -61.09
N GLY A 2 11.57 59.46 -60.30
CA GLY A 2 10.43 58.56 -60.14
C GLY A 2 11.01 57.22 -59.68
N PHE A 3 11.44 57.12 -58.41
CA PHE A 3 12.06 55.90 -57.86
C PHE A 3 10.96 54.86 -57.55
N SER A 4 10.95 53.77 -58.33
CA SER A 4 10.10 52.61 -58.05
C SER A 4 10.71 51.79 -56.91
N ARG A 5 10.06 51.81 -55.75
CA ARG A 5 10.37 50.96 -54.59
C ARG A 5 9.58 49.66 -54.71
N LEU A 6 10.29 48.54 -54.91
CA LEU A 6 9.74 47.19 -54.78
C LEU A 6 9.10 47.03 -53.40
N LYS A 7 7.78 46.75 -53.37
CA LYS A 7 7.08 46.37 -52.13
C LYS A 7 7.44 44.93 -51.79
N LEU A 8 8.23 44.75 -50.73
CA LEU A 8 8.31 43.50 -49.98
C LEU A 8 6.96 43.29 -49.26
N ILE A 9 6.30 42.18 -49.52
CA ILE A 9 5.14 41.72 -48.73
C ILE A 9 5.73 40.99 -47.52
N PRO A 10 5.45 41.41 -46.27
CA PRO A 10 5.78 40.58 -45.11
C PRO A 10 4.76 39.44 -45.03
N VAL A 11 5.24 38.20 -45.08
CA VAL A 11 4.43 37.03 -44.70
C VAL A 11 4.27 37.09 -43.19
N SER A 12 3.05 37.39 -42.72
CA SER A 12 2.71 37.35 -41.29
C SER A 12 2.95 35.94 -40.75
N GLY A 13 3.78 35.87 -39.71
CA GLY A 13 4.03 34.65 -38.95
C GLY A 13 2.72 34.09 -38.42
N SER A 14 2.45 32.84 -38.77
CA SER A 14 1.36 32.03 -38.26
C SER A 14 1.37 32.02 -36.73
N ASP A 15 0.24 32.45 -36.16
CA ASP A 15 -0.10 32.28 -34.75
C ASP A 15 0.09 30.82 -34.33
N VAL A 16 1.17 30.53 -33.60
CA VAL A 16 1.25 29.31 -32.80
C VAL A 16 0.28 29.49 -31.64
N VAL A 17 -0.97 29.10 -31.86
CA VAL A 17 -1.96 28.95 -30.79
C VAL A 17 -1.38 27.97 -29.79
N LYS A 18 -0.85 28.48 -28.67
CA LYS A 18 -0.45 27.67 -27.52
C LYS A 18 -1.72 26.99 -26.99
N GLN A 19 -1.99 25.77 -27.45
CA GLN A 19 -3.08 24.96 -26.91
C GLN A 19 -2.78 24.71 -25.44
N LYS A 20 -3.58 25.33 -24.58
CA LYS A 20 -3.49 25.14 -23.14
C LYS A 20 -4.00 23.73 -22.85
N PRO A 21 -3.27 22.89 -22.10
CA PRO A 21 -3.75 21.56 -21.76
C PRO A 21 -5.10 21.67 -21.01
N PRO A 22 -6.04 20.75 -21.27
CA PRO A 22 -7.36 20.76 -20.64
C PRO A 22 -7.26 20.72 -19.12
N GLY A 23 -8.27 21.26 -18.44
CA GLY A 23 -8.32 21.24 -16.99
C GLY A 23 -8.36 19.81 -16.45
N LYS A 24 -7.84 19.56 -15.24
CA LYS A 24 -7.90 18.23 -14.61
C LYS A 24 -9.33 17.65 -14.61
N TRP A 25 -10.34 18.50 -14.44
CA TRP A 25 -11.75 18.13 -14.49
C TRP A 25 -12.18 17.60 -15.87
N GLU A 26 -11.91 18.33 -16.96
CA GLU A 26 -12.21 17.88 -18.33
C GLU A 26 -11.52 16.53 -18.64
N VAL A 27 -10.27 16.37 -18.18
CA VAL A 27 -9.53 15.12 -18.38
C VAL A 27 -10.16 13.95 -17.63
N TYR A 28 -10.47 14.11 -16.33
CA TYR A 28 -11.01 12.99 -15.53
C TYR A 28 -12.47 12.66 -15.86
N GLU A 29 -13.28 13.66 -16.19
CA GLU A 29 -14.72 13.50 -16.41
C GLU A 29 -15.04 13.10 -17.86
N GLN A 30 -14.41 13.75 -18.84
CA GLN A 30 -14.81 13.59 -20.24
C GLN A 30 -13.88 12.65 -21.03
N ILE A 31 -12.61 12.52 -20.62
CA ILE A 31 -11.61 11.72 -21.35
C ILE A 31 -11.35 10.38 -20.65
N LEU A 32 -11.06 10.38 -19.35
CA LEU A 32 -10.71 9.16 -18.60
C LEU A 32 -11.92 8.43 -18.01
N GLN A 33 -13.04 9.14 -17.78
CA GLN A 33 -14.26 8.60 -17.17
C GLN A 33 -13.99 7.80 -15.88
N VAL A 34 -13.19 8.37 -14.98
CA VAL A 34 -12.81 7.66 -13.75
C VAL A 34 -14.05 7.47 -12.87
N PRO A 35 -14.42 6.23 -12.51
CA PRO A 35 -15.70 5.95 -11.86
C PRO A 35 -15.81 6.52 -10.43
N TYR A 36 -14.66 6.76 -9.77
CA TYR A 36 -14.59 7.34 -8.43
C TYR A 36 -13.55 8.44 -8.36
N TYR A 37 -13.93 9.56 -7.76
CA TYR A 37 -13.04 10.67 -7.46
C TYR A 37 -13.07 10.95 -5.96
N ILE A 38 -11.93 10.80 -5.27
CA ILE A 38 -11.85 10.93 -3.81
C ILE A 38 -10.88 12.05 -3.46
N VAL A 39 -11.31 12.94 -2.58
CA VAL A 39 -10.56 14.11 -2.13
C VAL A 39 -10.39 14.03 -0.61
N PHE A 40 -9.15 14.08 -0.15
CA PHE A 40 -8.80 14.16 1.26
C PHE A 40 -8.09 15.49 1.56
N SER A 41 -8.58 16.21 2.56
CA SER A 41 -7.95 17.43 3.05
C SER A 41 -7.10 17.14 4.28
N ARG A 42 -5.78 17.29 4.14
CA ARG A 42 -4.83 17.17 5.26
C ARG A 42 -4.97 18.26 6.33
N TYR A 43 -5.72 19.33 6.06
CA TYR A 43 -5.89 20.44 7.00
C TYR A 43 -7.16 20.29 7.83
N THR A 44 -8.22 19.77 7.23
CA THR A 44 -9.53 19.58 7.89
C THR A 44 -9.81 18.14 8.27
N ASN A 45 -8.95 17.20 7.84
CA ASN A 45 -9.13 15.75 7.96
C ASN A 45 -10.47 15.25 7.40
N ARG A 46 -11.00 15.95 6.38
CA ARG A 46 -12.25 15.57 5.72
C ARG A 46 -11.95 14.78 4.44
N ILE A 47 -12.65 13.67 4.29
CA ILE A 47 -12.74 12.92 3.04
C ILE A 47 -14.06 13.28 2.35
N ARG A 48 -14.00 13.43 1.04
CA ARG A 48 -15.17 13.57 0.15
C ARG A 48 -14.97 12.61 -1.00
N ALA A 49 -16.03 11.96 -1.42
CA ALA A 49 -15.98 11.03 -2.54
C ALA A 49 -17.10 11.34 -3.52
N PHE A 50 -16.82 11.10 -4.78
CA PHE A 50 -17.74 11.32 -5.87
C PHE A 50 -17.72 10.09 -6.76
N THR A 51 -18.87 9.73 -7.32
CA THR A 51 -18.97 8.69 -8.34
C THR A 51 -19.50 9.27 -9.63
N LEU A 52 -19.00 8.76 -10.76
CA LEU A 52 -19.43 9.18 -12.09
C LEU A 52 -20.73 8.45 -12.46
N ILE A 53 -21.84 9.17 -12.50
CA ILE A 53 -23.17 8.67 -12.89
C ILE A 53 -23.68 9.53 -14.05
N GLU A 54 -24.06 8.90 -15.16
CA GLU A 54 -24.58 9.60 -16.36
C GLU A 54 -23.67 10.77 -16.81
N SER A 55 -22.36 10.52 -16.82
CA SER A 55 -21.33 11.50 -17.20
C SER A 55 -21.21 12.73 -16.29
N ARG A 56 -21.70 12.65 -15.04
CA ARG A 56 -21.48 13.70 -14.02
C ARG A 56 -21.06 13.10 -12.70
N TYR A 57 -20.16 13.78 -12.00
CA TYR A 57 -19.80 13.40 -10.63
C TYR A 57 -20.92 13.75 -9.65
N GLN A 58 -21.37 12.76 -8.89
CA GLN A 58 -22.29 12.92 -7.77
C GLN A 58 -21.57 12.61 -6.46
N GLU A 59 -21.75 13.45 -5.45
CA GLU A 59 -21.11 13.27 -4.14
C GLU A 59 -21.73 12.09 -3.39
N ILE A 60 -20.88 11.20 -2.89
CA ILE A 60 -21.24 10.07 -2.06
C ILE A 60 -21.35 10.55 -0.62
N THR A 61 -22.46 10.21 0.05
CA THR A 61 -22.60 10.46 1.49
C THR A 61 -21.66 9.54 2.27
N ILE A 62 -20.78 10.15 3.08
CA ILE A 62 -19.84 9.44 3.94
C ILE A 62 -20.25 9.66 5.40
N ASP A 63 -20.23 8.59 6.21
CA ASP A 63 -20.46 8.70 7.65
C ASP A 63 -19.31 9.50 8.30
N PRO A 64 -19.60 10.61 9.01
CA PRO A 64 -18.58 11.36 9.73
C PRO A 64 -17.84 10.55 10.80
N ASN A 65 -18.49 9.55 11.41
CA ASN A 65 -17.89 8.68 12.43
C ASN A 65 -17.04 7.57 11.82
N GLN A 66 -17.34 7.18 10.59
CA GLN A 66 -16.62 6.16 9.83
C GLN A 66 -16.28 6.70 8.44
N PRO A 67 -15.25 7.58 8.34
CA PRO A 67 -14.90 8.27 7.09
C PRO A 67 -14.25 7.31 6.09
N GLN A 68 -15.05 6.45 5.49
CA GLN A 68 -14.67 5.34 4.62
C GLN A 68 -15.52 5.32 3.35
N VAL A 69 -14.91 4.91 2.25
CA VAL A 69 -15.52 4.84 0.92
C VAL A 69 -15.17 3.49 0.34
N TRP A 70 -16.18 2.64 0.13
CA TRP A 70 -16.00 1.35 -0.51
C TRP A 70 -16.07 1.49 -2.04
N ILE A 71 -15.17 0.82 -2.76
CA ILE A 71 -15.11 0.79 -4.22
C ILE A 71 -15.33 -0.66 -4.69
N PRO A 72 -16.59 -1.05 -5.01
CA PRO A 72 -16.94 -2.44 -5.33
C PRO A 72 -16.12 -3.06 -6.47
N GLN A 73 -15.76 -2.28 -7.48
CA GLN A 73 -15.12 -2.74 -8.72
C GLN A 73 -13.72 -3.30 -8.52
N ILE A 74 -13.05 -2.88 -7.44
CA ILE A 74 -11.70 -3.33 -7.10
C ILE A 74 -11.66 -4.05 -5.74
N GLU A 75 -12.83 -4.29 -5.13
CA GLU A 75 -12.97 -4.91 -3.81
C GLU A 75 -12.05 -4.29 -2.74
N LEU A 76 -11.89 -2.98 -2.80
CA LEU A 76 -11.10 -2.19 -1.86
C LEU A 76 -11.86 -0.94 -1.44
N GLY A 77 -11.56 -0.47 -0.24
CA GLY A 77 -12.05 0.80 0.25
C GLY A 77 -10.92 1.76 0.62
N LEU A 78 -11.23 3.05 0.61
CA LEU A 78 -10.37 4.12 1.10
C LEU A 78 -10.95 4.68 2.39
N GLY A 79 -10.12 4.86 3.40
CA GLY A 79 -10.55 5.41 4.67
C GLY A 79 -9.46 6.22 5.35
N LEU A 80 -9.83 6.88 6.45
CA LEU A 80 -8.88 7.57 7.30
C LEU A 80 -8.37 6.64 8.39
N TRP A 81 -7.05 6.44 8.41
CA TRP A 81 -6.33 5.67 9.39
C TRP A 81 -5.46 6.59 10.25
N GLN A 82 -5.54 6.44 11.58
CA GLN A 82 -4.69 7.17 12.51
C GLN A 82 -3.40 6.38 12.75
N GLY A 83 -2.26 6.99 12.47
CA GLY A 83 -0.97 6.40 12.81
C GLY A 83 0.21 7.18 12.26
N GLU A 84 1.38 6.56 12.33
CA GLU A 84 2.64 7.14 11.85
C GLU A 84 2.98 6.61 10.46
N TYR A 85 3.26 7.52 9.54
CA TYR A 85 3.81 7.20 8.22
C TYR A 85 4.87 8.26 7.89
N GLU A 86 6.03 7.82 7.43
CA GLU A 86 7.21 8.69 7.20
C GLU A 86 7.51 9.61 8.39
N GLN A 87 7.50 9.06 9.61
CA GLN A 87 7.78 9.77 10.88
C GLN A 87 6.77 10.86 11.24
N VAL A 88 5.61 10.90 10.57
CA VAL A 88 4.55 11.87 10.85
C VAL A 88 3.31 11.13 11.36
N ASN A 89 2.95 11.39 12.62
CA ASN A 89 1.77 10.83 13.26
C ASN A 89 0.53 11.70 13.00
N ARG A 90 -0.45 11.18 12.26
CA ARG A 90 -1.68 11.88 11.88
C ARG A 90 -2.73 10.93 11.28
N LEU A 91 -3.86 11.50 10.87
CA LEU A 91 -4.79 10.84 9.95
C LEU A 91 -4.21 10.81 8.53
N TRP A 92 -4.15 9.59 7.98
CA TRP A 92 -3.70 9.28 6.63
C TRP A 92 -4.83 8.65 5.83
N LEU A 93 -4.85 8.92 4.53
CA LEU A 93 -5.72 8.21 3.60
C LEU A 93 -5.09 6.85 3.28
N ARG A 94 -5.80 5.76 3.57
CA ARG A 94 -5.26 4.40 3.47
C ARG A 94 -6.29 3.44 2.86
N TRP A 95 -5.79 2.44 2.12
CA TRP A 95 -6.61 1.37 1.56
C TRP A 95 -6.95 0.32 2.62
N TYR A 96 -8.16 -0.22 2.57
CA TYR A 96 -8.59 -1.38 3.37
C TYR A 96 -9.29 -2.43 2.49
N ASP A 97 -9.24 -3.69 2.93
CA ASP A 97 -9.82 -4.85 2.24
C ASP A 97 -11.30 -5.08 2.61
N ALA A 98 -11.93 -6.09 2.00
CA ALA A 98 -13.34 -6.44 2.27
C ALA A 98 -13.61 -6.87 3.72
N ASN A 99 -12.58 -7.23 4.48
CA ASN A 99 -12.68 -7.61 5.89
C ASN A 99 -12.50 -6.41 6.83
N GLY A 100 -12.21 -5.21 6.28
CA GLY A 100 -11.92 -4.01 7.06
C GLY A 100 -10.47 -3.91 7.54
N ASN A 101 -9.57 -4.77 7.05
CA ASN A 101 -8.15 -4.70 7.38
C ASN A 101 -7.46 -3.66 6.52
N TRP A 102 -6.60 -2.84 7.14
CA TRP A 102 -5.77 -1.89 6.40
C TRP A 102 -4.73 -2.63 5.57
N VAL A 103 -4.64 -2.27 4.29
CA VAL A 103 -3.60 -2.77 3.39
C VAL A 103 -2.24 -2.30 3.94
N LEU A 104 -1.36 -3.26 4.18
CA LEU A 104 -0.02 -3.01 4.71
C LEU A 104 0.86 -2.34 3.67
N THR A 105 1.62 -1.35 4.11
CA THR A 105 2.73 -0.78 3.34
C THR A 105 3.84 -1.83 3.17
N ASP A 106 4.70 -1.66 2.17
CA ASP A 106 5.83 -2.56 1.95
C ASP A 106 6.73 -2.70 3.19
N THR A 107 6.90 -1.59 3.92
CA THR A 107 7.65 -1.56 5.18
C THR A 107 6.98 -2.39 6.28
N GLU A 108 5.66 -2.23 6.48
CA GLU A 108 4.91 -3.03 7.46
C GLU A 108 4.89 -4.51 7.07
N GLN A 109 4.74 -4.84 5.79
CA GLN A 109 4.83 -6.22 5.30
C GLN A 109 6.21 -6.82 5.50
N ALA A 110 7.27 -6.05 5.28
CA ALA A 110 8.64 -6.49 5.52
C ALA A 110 8.88 -6.74 7.01
N LEU A 111 8.40 -5.85 7.87
CA LEU A 111 8.49 -6.01 9.32
C LEU A 111 7.75 -7.26 9.79
N GLN A 112 6.52 -7.47 9.33
CA GLN A 112 5.73 -8.66 9.68
C GLN A 112 6.43 -9.96 9.25
N ARG A 113 7.01 -9.98 8.04
CA ARG A 113 7.78 -11.14 7.56
C ARG A 113 9.06 -11.37 8.37
N ALA A 114 9.74 -10.31 8.79
CA ALA A 114 10.93 -10.42 9.64
C ALA A 114 10.56 -10.99 11.02
N ASP A 115 9.50 -10.48 11.64
CA ASP A 115 9.01 -10.98 12.93
C ASP A 115 8.58 -12.44 12.85
N GLU A 116 7.92 -12.84 11.76
CA GLU A 116 7.55 -14.24 11.53
C GLU A 116 8.78 -15.13 11.34
N ALA A 117 9.77 -14.69 10.57
CA ALA A 117 11.02 -15.42 10.40
C ALA A 117 11.77 -15.61 11.72
N ILE A 118 11.84 -14.57 12.56
CA ILE A 118 12.46 -14.64 13.89
C ILE A 118 11.74 -15.67 14.77
N ARG A 119 10.40 -15.65 14.79
CA ARG A 119 9.63 -16.63 15.57
C ARG A 119 9.88 -18.06 15.10
N GLN A 120 9.95 -18.28 13.80
CA GLN A 120 10.24 -19.60 13.24
C GLN A 120 11.65 -20.07 13.59
N THR A 121 12.65 -19.18 13.54
CA THR A 121 14.02 -19.54 13.94
C THR A 121 14.12 -19.84 15.43
N ASP A 122 13.42 -19.09 16.28
CA ASP A 122 13.40 -19.33 17.72
C ASP A 122 12.75 -20.68 18.04
N GLU A 123 11.64 -21.01 17.35
CA GLU A 123 10.97 -22.29 17.52
C GLU A 123 11.82 -23.46 17.02
N ALA A 124 12.48 -23.32 15.87
CA ALA A 124 13.40 -24.33 15.35
C ALA A 124 14.58 -24.57 16.30
N THR A 125 15.14 -23.50 16.87
CA THR A 125 16.25 -23.57 17.83
C THR A 125 15.82 -24.33 19.09
N ARG A 126 14.65 -23.99 19.67
CA ARG A 126 14.12 -24.71 20.84
C ARG A 126 13.92 -26.20 20.57
N ARG A 127 13.37 -26.56 19.41
CA ARG A 127 13.18 -27.96 19.02
C ARG A 127 14.52 -28.69 18.85
N ALA A 128 15.55 -28.01 18.33
CA ALA A 128 16.89 -28.59 18.21
C ALA A 128 17.51 -28.83 19.60
N ASP A 129 17.43 -27.86 20.50
CA ASP A 129 17.94 -28.00 21.88
C ASP A 129 17.23 -29.14 22.63
N GLU A 130 15.91 -29.26 22.48
CA GLU A 130 15.13 -30.37 23.06
C GLU A 130 15.55 -31.74 22.49
N ALA A 131 15.79 -31.81 21.18
CA ALA A 131 16.24 -33.04 20.53
C ALA A 131 17.66 -33.44 20.97
N GLU A 132 18.58 -32.48 21.10
CA GLU A 132 19.92 -32.72 21.61
C GLU A 132 19.89 -33.18 23.06
N ALA A 133 19.09 -32.56 23.92
CA ALA A 133 18.91 -32.97 25.30
C ALA A 133 18.38 -34.40 25.42
N LEU A 134 17.41 -34.77 24.57
CA LEU A 134 16.87 -36.13 24.53
C LEU A 134 17.90 -37.15 24.05
N LEU A 135 18.68 -36.83 23.01
CA LEU A 135 19.74 -37.68 22.49
C LEU A 135 20.84 -37.92 23.53
N GLU A 136 21.24 -36.87 24.24
CA GLU A 136 22.22 -36.94 25.33
C GLU A 136 21.69 -37.80 26.49
N GLN A 137 20.40 -37.66 26.85
CA GLN A 137 19.76 -38.51 27.86
C GLN A 137 19.80 -39.99 27.43
N GLN A 138 19.43 -40.29 26.19
CA GLN A 138 19.44 -41.65 25.64
C GLN A 138 20.86 -42.24 25.63
N ARG A 139 21.88 -41.45 25.27
CA ARG A 139 23.28 -41.89 25.30
C ARG A 139 23.71 -42.28 26.71
N ARG A 140 23.45 -41.40 27.69
CA ARG A 140 23.77 -41.68 29.10
C ARG A 140 23.06 -42.92 29.63
N GLU A 141 21.81 -43.14 29.26
CA GLU A 141 21.07 -44.33 29.65
C GLU A 141 21.66 -45.60 29.02
N ASN A 142 21.99 -45.54 27.72
CA ASN A 142 22.59 -46.66 27.01
C ASN A 142 23.96 -47.03 27.59
N GLU A 143 24.81 -46.05 27.88
CA GLU A 143 26.11 -46.25 28.55
C GLU A 143 25.95 -46.93 29.92
N ARG A 144 24.98 -46.49 30.74
CA ARG A 144 24.69 -47.11 32.04
C ARG A 144 24.24 -48.56 31.91
N LEU A 145 23.40 -48.86 30.91
CA LEU A 145 22.94 -50.23 30.66
C LEU A 145 24.10 -51.13 30.23
N LEU A 146 24.98 -50.65 29.34
CA LEU A 146 26.17 -51.38 28.90
C LEU A 146 27.13 -51.66 30.06
N GLU A 147 27.35 -50.69 30.95
CA GLU A 147 28.18 -50.87 32.14
C GLU A 147 27.58 -51.93 33.09
N ARG A 148 26.26 -51.91 33.29
CA ARG A 148 25.57 -52.89 34.13
C ARG A 148 25.62 -54.31 33.55
N LEU A 149 25.52 -54.46 32.24
CA LEU A 149 25.69 -55.76 31.58
C LEU A 149 27.11 -56.30 31.78
N ARG A 150 28.14 -55.46 31.62
CA ARG A 150 29.54 -55.85 31.86
C ARG A 150 29.80 -56.33 33.28
N GLN A 151 29.11 -55.75 34.27
CA GLN A 151 29.22 -56.16 35.68
C GLN A 151 28.54 -57.50 35.99
N LEU A 152 27.59 -57.96 35.16
CA LEU A 152 26.89 -59.23 35.36
C LEU A 152 27.58 -60.40 34.64
N GLU A 153 28.39 -60.09 33.61
CA GLU A 153 29.11 -61.08 32.80
C GLU A 153 30.56 -61.34 33.26
N GLY A 154 31.09 -60.52 34.19
CA GLY A 154 32.41 -60.69 34.81
C GLY A 154 32.33 -61.20 36.24
#